data_AF-A0A7K3ZUJ0-F1
#
_entry.id   AF-A0A7K3ZUJ0-F1
#
_cell.length_a   1.000
_cell.length_b   1.000
_cell.length_c   1.000
_cell.angle_alpha   90.00
_cell.angle_beta   90.00
_cell.angle_gamma   90.00
#
_symmetry.space_group_name_H-M   'P 1'
#
loop_
_entity.id
_entity.type
_entity.pdbx_description
1 polymer ?
#
loop_
_entity_poly.entity_id
_entity_poly.type
_entity_poly.pdbx_seq_one_letter_code
_entity_poly.pdbx_strand_id
1 'polypeptide(L)'
;MNEESHLPMKDENGKYIAVKTAGMSGTQSDIIKAVQSQDVFMLHVVDAIDTINISHNPDGKSVRVPEGYVWSSLDCVALDLFCARYCLKTVPMLEALRLKDKNEWTTDFVHHVPVVKVDGTNIVTDEGLDSPLFRYNLYRYAEERGIGGQKYYILGWDSVTQAPLASLRGHLGKIDNGKFVELMTKTMYYNPGTILHDLQKTILSYLSAHDSLTGSTLLKEFMDAFDENDDGIIDYDEKGRSGCETAQFSMLAYALNLQFTDEFGALKDNFIESLFFIKYSNPDWNAHGHDFTREKVLLFKAARAFEMSKSEVATSDLFIPGMSWGKGMWPSWQTVTYMIFTDFIYGSQSLEHIGLRSIYGAAFQYGDKTLNGGGYTGSCDQAISDPNSINKYFEALSSGGKRLDFTLYVPDGYGCLENVKIANVEETDDPGKVWTAHFCGGKEVW
;
A
#
# COMPACT_ATOMS: atom_id res chain seq x y z
N MET A 1 9.68 -1.47 -22.52
CA MET A 1 8.24 -1.29 -22.74
C MET A 1 7.95 -1.53 -24.21
N ASN A 2 6.83 -2.16 -24.54
CA ASN A 2 6.30 -2.16 -25.89
C ASN A 2 5.69 -0.78 -26.17
N GLU A 3 6.07 -0.14 -27.28
CA GLU A 3 5.66 1.23 -27.60
C GLU A 3 4.16 1.35 -27.96
N GLU A 4 3.58 0.30 -28.54
CA GLU A 4 2.16 0.30 -28.97
C GLU A 4 1.22 -0.03 -27.80
N SER A 5 1.55 -1.03 -26.98
CA SER A 5 0.69 -1.45 -25.88
C SER A 5 0.97 -0.74 -24.56
N HIS A 6 2.10 -0.04 -24.44
CA HIS A 6 2.62 0.51 -23.18
C HIS A 6 2.79 -0.55 -22.07
N LEU A 7 2.97 -1.82 -22.44
CA LEU A 7 3.16 -2.93 -21.48
C LEU A 7 4.63 -3.37 -21.38
N PRO A 8 5.04 -4.02 -20.27
CA PRO A 8 6.36 -4.62 -20.12
C PRO A 8 6.64 -5.70 -21.17
N MET A 9 7.89 -5.80 -21.62
CA MET A 9 8.32 -6.85 -22.53
C MET A 9 8.78 -8.09 -21.76
N LYS A 10 8.57 -9.27 -22.34
CA LYS A 10 9.11 -10.54 -21.86
C LYS A 10 10.29 -11.00 -22.73
N ASP A 11 11.23 -11.72 -22.14
CA ASP A 11 12.34 -12.37 -22.84
C ASP A 11 11.89 -13.68 -23.52
N GLU A 12 12.84 -14.39 -24.16
CA GLU A 12 12.60 -15.68 -24.81
C GLU A 12 12.11 -16.80 -23.86
N ASN A 13 12.30 -16.62 -22.55
CA ASN A 13 11.87 -17.55 -21.51
C ASN A 13 10.55 -17.13 -20.86
N GLY A 14 9.90 -16.06 -21.35
CA GLY A 14 8.66 -15.53 -20.80
C GLY A 14 8.83 -14.69 -19.52
N LYS A 15 10.07 -14.35 -19.13
CA LYS A 15 10.34 -13.51 -17.96
C LYS A 15 10.32 -12.03 -18.33
N TYR A 16 9.85 -11.17 -17.44
CA TYR A 16 9.87 -9.72 -17.68
C TYR A 16 11.30 -9.20 -17.79
N ILE A 17 11.54 -8.37 -18.81
CA ILE A 17 12.80 -7.67 -18.99
C ILE A 17 12.79 -6.46 -18.06
N ALA A 18 13.44 -6.59 -16.90
CA ALA A 18 13.57 -5.54 -15.90
C ALA A 18 15.05 -5.27 -15.57
N VAL A 19 15.37 -4.01 -15.27
CA VAL A 19 16.71 -3.59 -14.84
C VAL A 19 16.59 -2.97 -13.46
N LYS A 20 17.27 -3.56 -12.47
CA LYS A 20 17.32 -3.00 -11.11
C LYS A 20 18.19 -1.75 -11.12
N THR A 21 17.62 -0.63 -10.67
CA THR A 21 18.34 0.62 -10.44
C THR A 21 18.80 0.70 -8.98
N ALA A 22 19.51 1.76 -8.59
CA ALA A 22 19.82 2.02 -7.18
C ALA A 22 18.57 2.41 -6.33
N GLY A 23 17.38 2.42 -6.94
CA GLY A 23 16.10 2.61 -6.24
C GLY A 23 15.96 3.95 -5.53
N MET A 24 15.17 3.95 -4.46
CA MET A 24 14.96 5.13 -3.62
C MET A 24 16.25 5.54 -2.90
N SER A 25 17.06 4.57 -2.47
CA SER A 25 18.34 4.82 -1.81
C SER A 25 19.29 5.65 -2.69
N GLY A 26 19.42 5.26 -3.96
CA GLY A 26 20.13 6.00 -4.99
C GLY A 26 19.54 7.38 -5.25
N THR A 27 18.23 7.44 -5.51
CA THR A 27 17.52 8.68 -5.84
C THR A 27 17.66 9.74 -4.74
N GLN A 28 17.40 9.38 -3.48
CA GLN A 28 17.52 10.29 -2.34
C GLN A 28 18.95 10.78 -2.17
N SER A 29 19.93 9.87 -2.26
CA SER A 29 21.34 10.22 -2.12
C SER A 29 21.82 11.14 -3.25
N ASP A 30 21.42 10.88 -4.50
CA ASP A 30 21.85 11.66 -5.65
C ASP A 30 21.26 13.07 -5.65
N ILE A 31 20.00 13.24 -5.23
CA ILE A 31 19.39 14.56 -5.05
C ILE A 31 20.15 15.36 -4.01
N ILE A 32 20.42 14.78 -2.83
CA ILE A 32 21.14 15.48 -1.77
C ILE A 32 22.57 15.81 -2.21
N LYS A 33 23.25 14.87 -2.87
CA LYS A 33 24.61 15.10 -3.38
C LYS A 33 24.65 16.23 -4.42
N ALA A 34 23.66 16.28 -5.30
CA ALA A 34 23.54 17.35 -6.28
C ALA A 34 23.41 18.71 -5.59
N VAL A 35 22.59 18.83 -4.55
CA VAL A 35 22.46 20.07 -3.77
C VAL A 35 23.76 20.41 -3.05
N GLN A 36 24.40 19.45 -2.38
CA GLN A 36 25.70 19.63 -1.71
C GLN A 36 26.79 20.16 -2.66
N SER A 37 26.78 19.70 -3.92
CA SER A 37 27.76 20.11 -4.92
C SER A 37 27.64 21.59 -5.33
N GLN A 38 26.54 22.26 -4.97
CA GLN A 38 26.31 23.68 -5.23
C GLN A 38 26.94 24.59 -4.16
N ASP A 39 27.62 24.03 -3.15
CA ASP A 39 28.26 24.76 -2.05
C ASP A 39 27.27 25.68 -1.29
N VAL A 40 26.02 25.22 -1.16
CA VAL A 40 24.99 25.89 -0.39
C VAL A 40 25.02 25.42 1.06
N PHE A 41 24.87 26.36 2.00
CA PHE A 41 24.68 26.01 3.41
C PHE A 41 23.34 25.28 3.58
N MET A 42 23.38 24.08 4.16
CA MET A 42 22.20 23.25 4.40
C MET A 42 21.98 23.06 5.90
N LEU A 43 20.75 23.32 6.34
CA LEU A 43 20.25 22.96 7.65
C LEU A 43 19.03 22.07 7.46
N HIS A 44 19.09 20.87 8.03
CA HIS A 44 17.98 19.92 7.99
C HIS A 44 17.16 20.09 9.27
N VAL A 45 15.84 20.23 9.13
CA VAL A 45 14.92 20.46 10.24
C VAL A 45 13.78 19.47 10.13
N VAL A 46 13.48 18.78 11.23
CA VAL A 46 12.31 17.90 11.37
C VAL A 46 11.39 18.50 12.40
N ASP A 47 10.18 18.85 11.97
CA ASP A 47 9.05 19.14 12.85
C ASP A 47 8.38 17.82 13.23
N ALA A 48 8.60 17.40 14.47
CA ALA A 48 8.01 16.23 15.08
C ALA A 48 7.12 16.63 16.27
N ILE A 49 6.51 17.81 16.23
CA ILE A 49 5.56 18.25 17.26
C ILE A 49 4.33 17.35 17.19
N ASP A 50 3.72 17.27 16.00
CA ASP A 50 2.55 16.44 15.68
C ASP A 50 2.89 15.50 14.51
N THR A 51 3.62 14.42 14.79
CA THR A 51 4.04 13.44 13.76
C THR A 51 2.84 12.63 13.26
N ILE A 52 2.84 12.25 11.98
CA ILE A 52 1.85 11.31 11.42
C ILE A 52 2.33 9.87 11.53
N ASN A 53 1.46 8.95 11.96
CA ASN A 53 1.89 7.60 12.32
C ASN A 53 1.85 6.56 11.18
N ILE A 54 0.91 6.68 10.23
CA ILE A 54 0.61 5.61 9.28
C ILE A 54 1.02 5.99 7.85
N SER A 55 0.34 6.96 7.26
CA SER A 55 0.45 7.32 5.86
C SER A 55 0.66 8.81 5.69
N HIS A 56 1.53 9.19 4.76
CA HIS A 56 1.66 10.59 4.33
C HIS A 56 0.60 10.98 3.30
N ASN A 57 -0.18 10.01 2.79
CA ASN A 57 -1.24 10.26 1.84
C ASN A 57 -2.50 10.78 2.56
N PRO A 58 -3.33 11.60 1.88
CA PRO A 58 -4.62 12.06 2.41
C PRO A 58 -5.68 10.95 2.36
N ASP A 59 -5.36 9.77 2.89
CA ASP A 59 -6.19 8.56 2.86
C ASP A 59 -7.06 8.40 4.12
N GLY A 60 -6.96 9.33 5.07
CA GLY A 60 -7.73 9.33 6.31
C GLY A 60 -7.31 8.27 7.33
N LYS A 61 -6.23 7.52 7.09
CA LYS A 61 -5.76 6.45 8.00
C LYS A 61 -4.87 6.97 9.11
N SER A 62 -4.22 8.11 8.91
CA SER A 62 -3.26 8.69 9.84
C SER A 62 -3.91 9.52 10.93
N VAL A 63 -3.30 9.49 12.10
CA VAL A 63 -3.60 10.42 13.20
C VAL A 63 -2.38 11.24 13.54
N ARG A 64 -2.61 12.44 14.09
CA ARG A 64 -1.56 13.27 14.66
C ARG A 64 -1.11 12.69 16.00
N VAL A 65 0.19 12.47 16.15
CA VAL A 65 0.83 11.94 17.35
C VAL A 65 1.70 13.05 17.96
N PRO A 66 1.38 13.53 19.17
CA PRO A 66 2.06 14.65 19.79
C PRO A 66 3.38 14.20 20.43
N GLU A 67 4.38 13.85 19.61
CA GLU A 67 5.73 13.51 20.08
C GLU A 67 6.43 14.74 20.71
N GLY A 68 6.07 15.95 20.28
CA GLY A 68 6.46 17.20 20.94
C GLY A 68 7.90 17.64 20.70
N TYR A 69 8.51 17.22 19.58
CA TYR A 69 9.92 17.48 19.29
C TYR A 69 10.14 18.37 18.08
N VAL A 70 11.24 19.13 18.09
CA VAL A 70 11.81 19.78 16.91
C VAL A 70 13.29 19.43 16.87
N TRP A 71 13.73 18.87 15.75
CA TRP A 71 15.11 18.42 15.58
C TRP A 71 15.77 19.19 14.44
N SER A 72 17.07 19.45 14.59
CA SER A 72 17.84 20.01 13.49
C SER A 72 19.26 19.47 13.49
N SER A 73 19.85 19.41 12.31
CA SER A 73 21.21 18.92 12.09
C SER A 73 21.79 19.53 10.82
N LEU A 74 23.11 19.68 10.80
CA LEU A 74 23.86 19.95 9.57
C LEU A 74 24.14 18.67 8.77
N ASP A 75 23.90 17.51 9.39
CA ASP A 75 24.07 16.19 8.80
C ASP A 75 22.70 15.51 8.68
N CYS A 76 22.23 15.35 7.45
CA CYS A 76 20.94 14.72 7.15
C CYS A 76 20.90 13.23 7.50
N VAL A 77 22.00 12.49 7.30
CA VAL A 77 22.05 11.06 7.59
C VAL A 77 21.93 10.83 9.09
N ALA A 78 22.62 11.65 9.88
CA ALA A 78 22.52 11.63 11.33
C ALA A 78 21.10 11.93 11.82
N LEU A 79 20.45 12.95 11.24
CA LEU A 79 19.09 13.37 11.62
C LEU A 79 18.06 12.30 11.26
N ASP A 80 18.09 11.78 10.04
CA ASP A 80 17.12 10.78 9.57
C ASP A 80 17.27 9.46 10.35
N LEU A 81 18.50 9.01 10.62
CA LEU A 81 18.74 7.81 11.42
C LEU A 81 18.28 8.00 12.86
N PHE A 82 18.54 9.18 13.45
CA PHE A 82 18.02 9.52 14.77
C PHE A 82 16.48 9.47 14.78
N CYS A 83 15.82 10.04 13.78
CA CYS A 83 14.37 10.04 13.65
C CYS A 83 13.80 8.62 13.57
N ALA A 84 14.35 7.77 12.71
CA ALA A 84 13.94 6.37 12.64
C ALA A 84 14.13 5.64 13.98
N ARG A 85 15.26 5.86 14.64
CA ARG A 85 15.57 5.22 15.92
C ARG A 85 14.58 5.57 17.02
N TYR A 86 14.18 6.83 17.18
CA TYR A 86 13.21 7.17 18.23
C TYR A 86 11.79 6.73 17.85
N CYS A 87 11.39 6.78 16.58
CA CYS A 87 10.08 6.28 16.13
C CYS A 87 9.94 4.75 16.31
N LEU A 88 11.04 4.01 16.31
CA LEU A 88 11.06 2.57 16.56
C LEU A 88 11.33 2.20 18.03
N LYS A 89 11.30 3.19 18.93
CA LYS A 89 11.71 2.99 20.32
C LYS A 89 10.52 2.75 21.24
N THR A 90 10.04 1.50 21.26
CA THR A 90 9.01 1.07 22.23
C THR A 90 9.53 0.07 23.27
N VAL A 91 10.77 -0.40 23.13
CA VAL A 91 11.41 -1.34 24.06
C VAL A 91 12.55 -0.64 24.81
N PRO A 92 12.61 -0.74 26.16
CA PRO A 92 13.68 -0.13 26.95
C PRO A 92 15.08 -0.58 26.50
N MET A 93 16.06 0.32 26.50
CA MET A 93 17.42 0.04 25.99
C MET A 93 18.08 -1.17 26.63
N LEU A 94 17.94 -1.35 27.94
CA LEU A 94 18.53 -2.50 28.64
C LEU A 94 18.00 -3.83 28.10
N GLU A 95 16.69 -3.92 27.90
CA GLU A 95 16.05 -5.11 27.36
C GLU A 95 16.38 -5.30 25.88
N ALA A 96 16.35 -4.22 25.10
CA ALA A 96 16.63 -4.27 23.68
C ALA A 96 18.08 -4.71 23.38
N LEU A 97 19.06 -4.28 24.18
CA LEU A 97 20.44 -4.76 24.09
C LEU A 97 20.55 -6.25 24.40
N ARG A 98 19.87 -6.71 25.46
CA ARG A 98 19.83 -8.14 25.82
C ARG A 98 19.22 -8.98 24.70
N LEU A 99 18.14 -8.50 24.09
CA LEU A 99 17.47 -9.15 22.97
C LEU A 99 18.33 -9.12 21.71
N LYS A 100 19.03 -8.02 21.44
CA LYS A 100 19.97 -7.93 20.33
C LYS A 100 21.03 -9.01 20.42
N ASP A 101 21.67 -9.16 21.59
CA ASP A 101 22.71 -10.16 21.81
C ASP A 101 22.13 -11.59 21.72
N LYS A 102 20.94 -11.82 22.30
CA LYS A 102 20.28 -13.13 22.28
C LYS A 102 19.89 -13.60 20.88
N ASN A 103 19.44 -12.69 20.03
CA ASN A 103 18.89 -13.01 18.69
C ASN A 103 19.85 -12.64 17.56
N GLU A 104 21.07 -12.21 17.87
CA GLU A 104 22.10 -11.79 16.90
C GLU A 104 21.62 -10.68 15.95
N TRP A 105 20.80 -9.76 16.45
CA TRP A 105 20.25 -8.68 15.63
C TRP A 105 21.30 -7.62 15.28
N THR A 106 21.16 -7.01 14.11
CA THR A 106 22.03 -5.92 13.65
C THR A 106 21.84 -4.63 14.46
N THR A 107 20.66 -4.45 15.05
CA THR A 107 20.28 -3.26 15.83
C THR A 107 19.48 -3.63 17.09
N ASP A 108 19.55 -2.79 18.12
CA ASP A 108 18.73 -2.81 19.34
C ASP A 108 17.56 -1.82 19.28
N PHE A 109 17.33 -1.15 18.15
CA PHE A 109 16.15 -0.32 17.94
C PHE A 109 15.04 -1.17 17.35
N VAL A 110 14.20 -1.72 18.24
CA VAL A 110 13.07 -2.60 17.92
C VAL A 110 11.79 -2.08 18.54
N HIS A 111 10.68 -2.34 17.87
CA HIS A 111 9.35 -1.98 18.35
C HIS A 111 8.43 -3.19 18.52
N HIS A 112 7.40 -3.02 19.36
CA HIS A 112 6.31 -3.96 19.47
C HIS A 112 5.49 -3.93 18.17
N VAL A 113 5.28 -5.12 17.60
CA VAL A 113 4.46 -5.32 16.41
C VAL A 113 3.47 -6.46 16.68
N PRO A 114 2.30 -6.44 16.02
CA PRO A 114 1.44 -7.62 16.01
C PRO A 114 2.16 -8.76 15.30
N VAL A 115 2.18 -9.94 15.89
CA VAL A 115 2.49 -11.19 15.19
C VAL A 115 1.26 -12.07 15.28
N VAL A 116 1.16 -13.11 14.46
CA VAL A 116 -0.03 -13.95 14.51
C VAL A 116 0.29 -15.41 14.71
N LYS A 117 -0.71 -16.12 15.23
CA LYS A 117 -0.71 -17.56 15.45
C LYS A 117 -2.07 -18.14 15.12
N VAL A 118 -2.11 -19.44 14.92
CA VAL A 118 -3.34 -20.20 14.73
C VAL A 118 -3.99 -20.45 16.11
N ASP A 119 -5.30 -20.20 16.20
CA ASP A 119 -6.14 -20.57 17.34
C ASP A 119 -7.46 -21.19 16.86
N GLY A 120 -7.55 -22.51 16.94
CA GLY A 120 -8.66 -23.27 16.37
C GLY A 120 -8.79 -23.05 14.86
N THR A 121 -9.91 -22.48 14.42
CA THR A 121 -10.19 -22.13 13.03
C THR A 121 -9.81 -20.68 12.67
N ASN A 122 -9.29 -19.91 13.64
CA ASN A 122 -8.96 -18.51 13.46
C ASN A 122 -7.44 -18.29 13.41
N ILE A 123 -7.05 -17.16 12.82
CA ILE A 123 -5.71 -16.59 12.94
C ILE A 123 -5.82 -15.40 13.87
N VAL A 124 -5.06 -15.38 14.97
CA VAL A 124 -5.19 -14.37 16.03
C VAL A 124 -3.89 -13.63 16.26
N THR A 125 -4.00 -12.35 16.57
CA THR A 125 -2.88 -11.48 16.96
C THR A 125 -2.33 -11.86 18.33
N ASP A 126 -1.01 -11.87 18.41
CA ASP A 126 -0.18 -11.89 19.61
C ASP A 126 0.84 -10.74 19.52
N GLU A 127 1.61 -10.53 20.59
CA GLU A 127 2.65 -9.50 20.60
C GLU A 127 4.01 -10.07 20.16
N GLY A 128 4.70 -9.33 19.30
CA GLY A 128 6.05 -9.65 18.90
C GLY A 128 6.92 -8.40 18.76
N LEU A 129 8.16 -8.63 18.33
CA LEU A 129 9.15 -7.57 18.07
C LEU A 129 9.69 -7.70 16.65
N ASP A 130 9.83 -6.56 15.99
CA ASP A 130 10.44 -6.39 14.67
C ASP A 130 11.16 -5.02 14.59
N SER A 131 11.87 -4.77 13.49
CA SER A 131 12.43 -3.48 13.17
C SER A 131 12.67 -3.33 11.67
N PRO A 132 12.17 -2.26 11.04
CA PRO A 132 12.59 -1.85 9.70
C PRO A 132 14.11 -1.73 9.55
N LEU A 133 14.82 -1.33 10.62
CA LEU A 133 16.27 -1.13 10.61
C LEU A 133 17.07 -2.43 10.46
N PHE A 134 16.45 -3.61 10.57
CA PHE A 134 17.11 -4.87 10.21
C PHE A 134 17.43 -4.96 8.72
N ARG A 135 16.69 -4.21 7.90
CA ARG A 135 16.59 -4.39 6.46
C ARG A 135 16.57 -3.06 5.69
N TYR A 136 17.00 -1.99 6.35
CA TYR A 136 17.04 -0.64 5.75
C TYR A 136 18.49 -0.23 5.46
N ASN A 137 18.86 -0.24 4.18
CA ASN A 137 20.25 -0.04 3.74
C ASN A 137 20.62 1.44 3.48
N LEU A 138 19.64 2.34 3.39
CA LEU A 138 19.84 3.74 2.98
C LEU A 138 20.97 4.44 3.74
N TYR A 139 21.03 4.29 5.07
CA TYR A 139 21.99 5.04 5.89
C TYR A 139 23.45 4.68 5.60
N ARG A 140 23.71 3.38 5.41
CA ARG A 140 25.04 2.89 5.00
C ARG A 140 25.36 3.37 3.59
N TYR A 141 24.41 3.22 2.66
CA TYR A 141 24.56 3.65 1.27
C TYR A 141 24.88 5.15 1.15
N ALA A 142 24.17 6.00 1.91
CA ALA A 142 24.38 7.45 1.92
C ALA A 142 25.73 7.84 2.55
N GLU A 143 26.14 7.19 3.65
CA GLU A 143 27.44 7.44 4.28
C GLU A 143 28.60 7.07 3.35
N GLU A 144 28.53 5.93 2.67
CA GLU A 144 29.54 5.49 1.68
C GLU A 144 29.69 6.45 0.49
N ARG A 145 28.64 7.20 0.15
CA ARG A 145 28.66 8.26 -0.89
C ARG A 145 29.07 9.63 -0.37
N GLY A 146 29.43 9.72 0.92
CA GLY A 146 29.81 10.97 1.57
C GLY A 146 28.69 12.00 1.57
N ILE A 147 27.45 11.55 1.80
CA ILE A 147 26.28 12.44 2.01
C ILE A 147 26.27 13.00 3.43
N GLY A 148 26.60 12.16 4.41
CA GLY A 148 26.60 12.46 5.84
C GLY A 148 27.11 11.25 6.63
N GLY A 149 27.01 11.29 7.95
CA GLY A 149 27.46 10.23 8.85
C GLY A 149 26.35 9.69 9.73
N GLN A 150 26.47 8.42 10.13
CA GLN A 150 25.51 7.77 11.02
C GLN A 150 25.74 8.08 12.51
N LYS A 151 26.93 8.58 12.86
CA LYS A 151 27.28 8.90 14.25
C LYS A 151 26.76 10.28 14.61
N TYR A 152 26.04 10.35 15.72
CA TYR A 152 25.52 11.60 16.26
C TYR A 152 25.54 11.60 17.79
N TYR A 153 25.38 12.79 18.34
CA TYR A 153 25.01 12.99 19.74
C TYR A 153 23.92 14.05 19.82
N ILE A 154 23.01 13.91 20.77
CA ILE A 154 21.90 14.84 20.94
C ILE A 154 22.30 15.93 21.93
N LEU A 155 22.06 17.18 21.54
CA LEU A 155 22.05 18.34 22.42
C LEU A 155 20.68 19.01 22.29
N GLY A 156 20.08 19.35 23.42
CA GLY A 156 18.79 20.02 23.41
C GLY A 156 18.26 20.24 24.82
N TRP A 157 17.04 20.75 24.91
CA TRP A 157 16.38 21.06 26.16
C TRP A 157 14.94 20.58 26.13
N ASP A 158 14.57 19.76 27.12
CA ASP A 158 13.17 19.43 27.40
C ASP A 158 12.56 20.57 28.20
N SER A 159 11.71 21.36 27.55
CA SER A 159 11.03 22.50 28.18
C SER A 159 9.93 22.09 29.17
N VAL A 160 9.43 20.87 29.11
CA VAL A 160 8.40 20.36 30.03
C VAL A 160 9.04 19.98 31.35
N THR A 161 10.14 19.23 31.30
CA THR A 161 10.81 18.75 32.52
C THR A 161 12.03 19.56 32.94
N GLN A 162 12.37 20.61 32.18
CA GLN A 162 13.49 21.51 32.46
C GLN A 162 14.81 20.75 32.61
N ALA A 163 15.05 19.84 31.67
CA ALA A 163 16.19 18.93 31.68
C ALA A 163 16.94 18.96 30.33
N PRO A 164 18.27 18.86 30.33
CA PRO A 164 19.03 18.67 29.10
C PRO A 164 18.62 17.36 28.40
N LEU A 165 18.40 17.42 27.09
CA LEU A 165 18.32 16.24 26.25
C LEU A 165 19.72 15.69 26.01
N ALA A 166 19.82 14.38 25.88
CA ALA A 166 21.05 13.68 25.64
C ALA A 166 20.81 12.41 24.82
N SER A 167 21.90 11.84 24.32
CA SER A 167 21.88 10.53 23.69
C SER A 167 22.86 9.57 24.37
N LEU A 168 22.48 8.31 24.51
CA LEU A 168 23.37 7.24 24.93
C LEU A 168 23.33 6.11 23.90
N ARG A 169 24.46 5.84 23.23
CA ARG A 169 24.54 4.83 22.14
C ARG A 169 23.47 5.03 21.05
N GLY A 170 23.12 6.28 20.76
CA GLY A 170 22.09 6.65 19.79
C GLY A 170 20.66 6.71 20.35
N HIS A 171 20.39 6.22 21.56
CA HIS A 171 19.06 6.29 22.20
C HIS A 171 18.79 7.70 22.72
N LEU A 172 17.58 8.21 22.46
CA LEU A 172 17.11 9.49 22.98
C LEU A 172 16.83 9.40 24.48
N GLY A 173 17.27 10.40 25.23
CA GLY A 173 16.89 10.56 26.63
C GLY A 173 17.09 11.97 27.12
N LYS A 174 16.94 12.13 28.43
CA LYS A 174 17.22 13.36 29.16
C LYS A 174 18.07 13.08 30.38
N ILE A 175 18.71 14.13 30.90
CA ILE A 175 19.46 14.07 32.15
C ILE A 175 18.58 14.55 33.30
N ASP A 176 18.20 13.62 34.18
CA ASP A 176 17.43 13.89 35.38
C ASP A 176 18.22 13.43 36.61
N ASN A 177 18.47 14.35 37.54
CA ASN A 177 19.24 14.10 38.77
C ASN A 177 20.59 13.40 38.51
N GLY A 178 21.29 13.82 37.46
CA GLY A 178 22.59 13.27 37.05
C GLY A 178 22.52 11.88 36.42
N LYS A 179 21.32 11.39 36.07
CA LYS A 179 21.10 10.09 35.44
C LYS A 179 20.48 10.27 34.06
N PHE A 180 20.82 9.37 33.14
CA PHE A 180 20.15 9.26 31.86
C PHE A 180 18.78 8.59 32.05
N VAL A 181 17.73 9.28 31.64
CA VAL A 181 16.36 8.77 31.60
C VAL A 181 15.94 8.69 30.13
N GLU A 182 15.67 7.47 29.68
CA GLU A 182 15.29 7.19 28.30
C GLU A 182 13.92 7.79 27.96
N LEU A 183 13.81 8.32 26.74
CA LEU A 183 12.54 8.78 26.17
C LEU A 183 12.13 7.78 25.07
N MET A 184 10.87 7.35 25.12
CA MET A 184 10.33 6.30 24.26
C MET A 184 8.98 6.75 23.71
N THR A 185 8.67 6.31 22.49
CA THR A 185 7.33 6.44 21.94
C THR A 185 6.46 5.26 22.38
N LYS A 186 5.14 5.45 22.34
CA LYS A 186 4.13 4.39 22.50
C LYS A 186 3.42 4.07 21.19
N THR A 187 3.82 4.73 20.11
CA THR A 187 3.17 4.67 18.81
C THR A 187 3.90 3.67 17.93
N MET A 188 3.14 2.83 17.24
CA MET A 188 3.65 2.00 16.15
C MET A 188 3.53 2.77 14.84
N TYR A 189 4.66 3.06 14.22
CA TYR A 189 4.77 3.74 12.93
C TYR A 189 4.95 2.70 11.81
N TYR A 190 4.18 2.80 10.72
CA TYR A 190 4.28 1.94 9.53
C TYR A 190 3.48 2.55 8.39
N ASN A 191 3.83 2.27 7.13
CA ASN A 191 3.09 2.72 5.97
C ASN A 191 2.44 1.53 5.24
N PRO A 192 1.12 1.56 4.95
CA PRO A 192 0.44 0.47 4.24
C PRO A 192 1.07 0.12 2.87
N GLY A 193 1.66 1.11 2.18
CA GLY A 193 2.33 0.90 0.89
C GLY A 193 3.68 0.18 1.00
N THR A 194 4.28 0.15 2.19
CA THR A 194 5.54 -0.53 2.50
C THR A 194 5.36 -1.55 3.63
N ILE A 195 4.14 -2.06 3.83
CA ILE A 195 3.81 -2.88 5.01
C ILE A 195 4.68 -4.14 5.14
N LEU A 196 5.09 -4.74 4.02
CA LEU A 196 5.99 -5.90 4.02
C LEU A 196 7.39 -5.55 4.55
N HIS A 197 7.83 -4.31 4.33
CA HIS A 197 9.12 -3.81 4.82
C HIS A 197 8.99 -3.23 6.22
N ASP A 198 7.91 -2.53 6.54
CA ASP A 198 7.72 -1.91 7.86
C ASP A 198 7.39 -2.97 8.94
N LEU A 199 6.56 -3.97 8.59
CA LEU A 199 5.99 -4.98 9.49
C LEU A 199 6.22 -6.41 8.95
N GLN A 200 7.41 -6.72 8.44
CA GLN A 200 7.70 -8.00 7.78
C GLN A 200 7.32 -9.20 8.64
N LYS A 201 7.69 -9.18 9.93
CA LYS A 201 7.39 -10.31 10.82
C LYS A 201 5.88 -10.51 11.00
N THR A 202 5.12 -9.43 11.08
CA THR A 202 3.65 -9.46 11.12
C THR A 202 3.11 -10.18 9.89
N ILE A 203 3.50 -9.72 8.70
CA ILE A 203 2.99 -10.25 7.43
C ILE A 203 3.42 -11.69 7.22
N LEU A 204 4.71 -12.02 7.38
CA LEU A 204 5.19 -13.39 7.18
C LEU A 204 4.57 -14.38 8.20
N SER A 205 4.32 -13.96 9.44
CA SER A 205 3.61 -14.80 10.40
C SER A 205 2.16 -15.06 10.00
N TYR A 206 1.49 -14.09 9.37
CA TYR A 206 0.13 -14.24 8.85
C TYR A 206 0.06 -15.21 7.69
N LEU A 207 0.97 -15.09 6.74
CA LEU A 207 1.05 -16.02 5.61
C LEU A 207 1.34 -17.45 6.10
N SER A 208 2.27 -17.60 7.06
CA SER A 208 2.60 -18.90 7.66
C SER A 208 1.42 -19.54 8.42
N ALA A 209 0.69 -18.73 9.20
CA ALA A 209 -0.51 -19.20 9.91
C ALA A 209 -1.61 -19.60 8.92
N HIS A 210 -1.79 -18.83 7.84
CA HIS A 210 -2.75 -19.15 6.79
C HIS A 210 -2.39 -20.44 6.03
N ASP A 211 -1.13 -20.59 5.64
CA ASP A 211 -0.62 -21.81 4.99
C ASP A 211 -0.84 -23.03 5.87
N SER A 212 -0.59 -22.91 7.18
CA SER A 212 -0.80 -23.98 8.15
C SER A 212 -2.26 -24.38 8.31
N LEU A 213 -3.20 -23.44 8.19
CA LEU A 213 -4.65 -23.70 8.34
C LEU A 213 -5.30 -24.22 7.06
N THR A 214 -4.86 -23.75 5.90
CA THR A 214 -5.57 -23.95 4.63
C THR A 214 -4.82 -24.83 3.63
N GLY A 215 -3.53 -25.10 3.88
CA GLY A 215 -2.66 -25.80 2.94
C GLY A 215 -2.23 -24.93 1.74
N SER A 216 -2.41 -23.61 1.81
CA SER A 216 -1.87 -22.68 0.80
C SER A 216 -0.34 -22.61 0.86
N THR A 217 0.24 -21.88 -0.09
CA THR A 217 1.70 -21.65 -0.18
C THR A 217 2.03 -20.16 -0.29
N LEU A 218 1.27 -19.31 0.41
CA LEU A 218 1.38 -17.86 0.35
C LEU A 218 2.72 -17.37 0.88
N LEU A 219 3.25 -17.97 1.94
CA LEU A 219 4.56 -17.59 2.46
C LEU A 219 5.63 -17.79 1.38
N LYS A 220 5.60 -18.95 0.73
CA LYS A 220 6.52 -19.25 -0.38
C LYS A 220 6.32 -18.27 -1.54
N GLU A 221 5.08 -17.98 -1.90
CA GLU A 221 4.78 -17.01 -2.98
C GLU A 221 5.35 -15.63 -2.69
N PHE A 222 5.25 -15.13 -1.45
CA PHE A 222 5.84 -13.86 -1.05
C PHE A 222 7.37 -13.89 -1.06
N MET A 223 7.99 -14.96 -0.54
CA MET A 223 9.45 -15.07 -0.55
C MET A 223 9.98 -15.17 -1.99
N ASP A 224 9.40 -16.01 -2.84
CA ASP A 224 9.79 -16.13 -4.25
C ASP A 224 9.69 -14.78 -4.99
N ALA A 225 8.66 -13.98 -4.66
CA ALA A 225 8.38 -12.70 -5.28
C ALA A 225 9.34 -11.58 -4.84
N PHE A 226 9.66 -11.51 -3.54
CA PHE A 226 10.28 -10.33 -2.94
C PHE A 226 11.63 -10.57 -2.30
N ASP A 227 11.97 -11.80 -1.87
CA ASP A 227 13.32 -12.13 -1.41
C ASP A 227 14.16 -12.36 -2.67
N GLU A 228 14.73 -11.28 -3.20
CA GLU A 228 15.39 -11.29 -4.50
C GLU A 228 16.75 -11.99 -4.43
N ASN A 229 17.39 -11.97 -3.26
CA ASN A 229 18.73 -12.48 -2.98
C ASN A 229 18.76 -13.83 -2.22
N ASP A 230 17.59 -14.35 -1.81
CA ASP A 230 17.39 -15.62 -1.11
C ASP A 230 18.06 -15.69 0.28
N ASP A 231 18.20 -14.57 0.98
CA ASP A 231 18.79 -14.50 2.33
C ASP A 231 17.76 -14.64 3.47
N GLY A 232 16.48 -14.70 3.14
CA GLY A 232 15.37 -14.83 4.08
C GLY A 232 14.88 -13.51 4.67
N ILE A 233 15.41 -12.36 4.23
CA ILE A 233 15.04 -11.02 4.69
C ILE A 233 14.71 -10.15 3.48
N ILE A 234 13.45 -9.72 3.39
CA ILE A 234 13.01 -8.84 2.30
C ILE A 234 13.39 -7.39 2.61
N ASP A 235 14.43 -6.85 1.97
CA ASP A 235 14.97 -5.52 2.21
C ASP A 235 14.25 -4.40 1.44
N TYR A 236 14.50 -3.14 1.81
CA TYR A 236 13.83 -2.00 1.17
C TYR A 236 14.25 -1.74 -0.28
N ASP A 237 15.36 -2.31 -0.74
CA ASP A 237 15.81 -2.26 -2.13
C ASP A 237 15.23 -3.45 -2.94
N GLU A 238 14.57 -4.41 -2.30
CA GLU A 238 13.82 -5.51 -2.93
C GLU A 238 12.34 -5.13 -3.11
N LYS A 239 11.96 -4.93 -4.37
CA LYS A 239 10.66 -4.37 -4.77
C LYS A 239 9.84 -5.32 -5.64
N GLY A 240 10.38 -6.49 -5.93
CA GLY A 240 9.75 -7.50 -6.76
C GLY A 240 10.45 -7.66 -8.10
N ARG A 241 10.31 -8.85 -8.69
CA ARG A 241 11.07 -9.27 -9.87
C ARG A 241 10.40 -8.84 -11.19
N SER A 242 9.14 -8.40 -11.14
CA SER A 242 8.32 -8.17 -12.34
C SER A 242 8.43 -6.76 -12.92
N GLY A 243 9.14 -5.84 -12.28
CA GLY A 243 9.37 -4.48 -12.80
C GLY A 243 8.10 -3.61 -12.87
N CYS A 244 7.12 -3.86 -11.99
CA CYS A 244 5.81 -3.20 -11.99
C CYS A 244 5.86 -1.67 -11.98
N GLU A 245 6.85 -1.06 -11.30
CA GLU A 245 6.89 0.39 -11.05
C GLU A 245 7.08 1.20 -12.33
N THR A 246 7.96 0.76 -13.24
CA THR A 246 8.14 1.45 -14.55
C THR A 246 6.88 1.35 -15.41
N ALA A 247 6.20 0.20 -15.38
CA ALA A 247 4.94 0.01 -16.08
C ALA A 247 3.85 0.93 -15.51
N GLN A 248 3.80 1.06 -14.18
CA GLN A 248 2.88 1.94 -13.48
C GLN A 248 3.08 3.39 -13.91
N PHE A 249 4.31 3.91 -13.86
CA PHE A 249 4.56 5.31 -14.26
C PHE A 249 4.25 5.56 -15.73
N SER A 250 4.54 4.59 -16.61
CA SER A 250 4.20 4.70 -18.03
C SER A 250 2.68 4.75 -18.25
N MET A 251 1.93 3.90 -17.54
CA MET A 251 0.47 3.87 -17.62
C MET A 251 -0.15 5.14 -17.03
N LEU A 252 0.34 5.62 -15.89
CA LEU A 252 -0.12 6.87 -15.28
C LEU A 252 0.16 8.08 -16.19
N ALA A 253 1.30 8.11 -16.88
CA ALA A 253 1.61 9.17 -17.84
C ALA A 253 0.65 9.13 -19.05
N TYR A 254 0.34 7.92 -19.54
CA TYR A 254 -0.65 7.74 -20.60
C TYR A 254 -2.04 8.18 -20.15
N ALA A 255 -2.50 7.72 -18.99
CA ALA A 255 -3.81 8.03 -18.45
C ALA A 255 -3.97 9.54 -18.18
N LEU A 256 -2.94 10.20 -17.63
CA LEU A 256 -2.89 11.65 -17.48
C LEU A 256 -2.96 12.38 -18.83
N ASN A 257 -2.28 11.88 -19.87
CA ASN A 257 -2.35 12.47 -21.21
C ASN A 257 -3.79 12.44 -21.76
N LEU A 258 -4.57 11.39 -21.49
CA LEU A 258 -5.98 11.32 -21.91
C LEU A 258 -6.81 12.47 -21.36
N GLN A 259 -6.53 12.93 -20.14
CA GLN A 259 -7.23 14.09 -19.57
C GLN A 259 -7.09 15.36 -20.43
N PHE A 260 -6.01 15.48 -21.20
CA PHE A 260 -5.74 16.62 -22.07
C PHE A 260 -6.15 16.39 -23.53
N THR A 261 -6.20 15.14 -23.99
CA THR A 261 -6.41 14.81 -25.42
C THR A 261 -7.81 14.34 -25.75
N ASP A 262 -8.50 13.69 -24.81
CA ASP A 262 -9.76 12.98 -25.08
C ASP A 262 -10.96 13.73 -24.49
N GLU A 263 -12.07 13.78 -25.23
CA GLU A 263 -13.36 14.18 -24.68
C GLU A 263 -13.79 13.12 -23.64
N PHE A 264 -14.12 13.54 -22.41
CA PHE A 264 -14.27 12.66 -21.23
C PHE A 264 -12.99 11.95 -20.76
N GLY A 265 -11.82 12.46 -21.13
CA GLY A 265 -10.52 11.91 -20.75
C GLY A 265 -10.33 11.67 -19.25
N ALA A 266 -10.92 12.49 -18.36
CA ALA A 266 -10.79 12.29 -16.91
C ALA A 266 -11.55 11.05 -16.40
N LEU A 267 -12.67 10.67 -17.03
CA LEU A 267 -13.38 9.44 -16.67
C LEU A 267 -12.61 8.21 -17.15
N LYS A 268 -12.05 8.29 -18.37
CA LYS A 268 -11.26 7.22 -18.98
C LYS A 268 -9.93 7.02 -18.25
N ASP A 269 -9.29 8.10 -17.84
CA ASP A 269 -8.10 8.09 -16.96
C ASP A 269 -8.37 7.32 -15.66
N ASN A 270 -9.39 7.73 -14.90
CA ASN A 270 -9.76 7.05 -13.65
C ASN A 270 -10.09 5.55 -13.84
N PHE A 271 -10.73 5.20 -14.96
CA PHE A 271 -11.01 3.81 -15.33
C PHE A 271 -9.71 3.01 -15.55
N ILE A 272 -8.77 3.55 -16.35
CA ILE A 272 -7.50 2.89 -16.70
C ILE A 272 -6.58 2.77 -15.47
N GLU A 273 -6.48 3.83 -14.66
CA GLU A 273 -5.66 3.82 -13.44
C GLU A 273 -6.14 2.75 -12.46
N SER A 274 -7.45 2.67 -12.24
CA SER A 274 -8.05 1.65 -11.36
C SER A 274 -7.83 0.23 -11.87
N LEU A 275 -7.91 0.04 -13.19
CA LEU A 275 -7.73 -1.27 -13.83
C LEU A 275 -6.29 -1.76 -13.81
N PHE A 276 -5.31 -0.87 -13.87
CA PHE A 276 -3.90 -1.21 -14.03
C PHE A 276 -3.46 -2.30 -13.06
N PHE A 277 -3.79 -2.15 -11.77
CA PHE A 277 -3.32 -3.09 -10.75
C PHE A 277 -4.01 -4.44 -10.82
N ILE A 278 -5.29 -4.50 -11.20
CA ILE A 278 -6.07 -5.75 -11.15
C ILE A 278 -6.02 -6.53 -12.46
N LYS A 279 -6.05 -5.85 -13.61
CA LYS A 279 -6.08 -6.46 -14.95
C LYS A 279 -4.85 -7.29 -15.25
N TYR A 280 -3.69 -6.77 -14.86
CA TYR A 280 -2.38 -7.40 -15.10
C TYR A 280 -1.86 -8.15 -13.88
N SER A 281 -2.75 -8.59 -12.98
CA SER A 281 -2.39 -9.40 -11.81
C SER A 281 -2.60 -10.90 -12.01
N ASN A 282 -3.33 -11.26 -13.08
CA ASN A 282 -3.64 -12.63 -13.47
C ASN A 282 -3.50 -12.73 -15.00
N PRO A 283 -2.69 -13.67 -15.52
CA PRO A 283 -2.51 -13.83 -16.96
C PRO A 283 -3.81 -14.19 -17.70
N ASP A 284 -4.78 -14.80 -17.03
CA ASP A 284 -6.05 -15.22 -17.64
C ASP A 284 -7.06 -14.07 -17.79
N TRP A 285 -6.74 -12.87 -17.27
CA TRP A 285 -7.63 -11.71 -17.31
C TRP A 285 -7.25 -10.65 -18.34
N ASN A 286 -6.30 -10.96 -19.21
CA ASN A 286 -5.94 -10.08 -20.31
C ASN A 286 -5.43 -10.87 -21.52
N ALA A 287 -5.76 -10.40 -22.72
CA ALA A 287 -5.41 -11.06 -23.98
C ALA A 287 -3.91 -11.29 -24.21
N HIS A 288 -3.06 -10.59 -23.46
CA HIS A 288 -1.61 -10.66 -23.58
C HIS A 288 -0.94 -11.63 -22.59
N GLY A 289 -1.68 -12.23 -21.66
CA GLY A 289 -1.11 -13.15 -20.67
C GLY A 289 -0.13 -12.48 -19.69
N HIS A 290 -0.38 -11.21 -19.34
CA HIS A 290 0.43 -10.43 -18.41
C HIS A 290 -0.03 -10.57 -16.95
N ASP A 291 0.92 -10.54 -16.04
CA ASP A 291 0.78 -10.76 -14.60
C ASP A 291 1.78 -9.91 -13.77
N PHE A 292 2.39 -8.89 -14.38
CA PHE A 292 3.47 -8.10 -13.76
C PHE A 292 3.03 -7.26 -12.55
N THR A 293 1.72 -7.06 -12.32
CA THR A 293 1.22 -6.37 -11.13
C THR A 293 0.86 -7.31 -9.98
N ARG A 294 0.97 -8.64 -10.18
CA ARG A 294 0.66 -9.66 -9.17
C ARG A 294 1.34 -9.37 -7.85
N GLU A 295 2.63 -9.04 -7.88
CA GLU A 295 3.44 -8.71 -6.69
C GLU A 295 2.84 -7.51 -5.92
N LYS A 296 2.45 -6.43 -6.60
CA LYS A 296 1.79 -5.28 -5.92
C LYS A 296 0.44 -5.66 -5.32
N VAL A 297 -0.34 -6.51 -6.00
CA VAL A 297 -1.62 -7.01 -5.47
C VAL A 297 -1.43 -7.85 -4.21
N LEU A 298 -0.34 -8.62 -4.09
CA LEU A 298 0.00 -9.32 -2.84
C LEU A 298 0.17 -8.34 -1.67
N LEU A 299 0.88 -7.22 -1.89
CA LEU A 299 1.07 -6.17 -0.87
C LEU A 299 -0.25 -5.51 -0.47
N PHE A 300 -1.12 -5.20 -1.44
CA PHE A 300 -2.44 -4.63 -1.16
C PHE A 300 -3.31 -5.57 -0.31
N LYS A 301 -3.29 -6.87 -0.63
CA LYS A 301 -4.00 -7.89 0.16
C LYS A 301 -3.43 -7.99 1.58
N ALA A 302 -2.10 -8.02 1.76
CA ALA A 302 -1.49 -8.04 3.08
C ALA A 302 -1.86 -6.80 3.92
N ALA A 303 -1.80 -5.60 3.32
CA ALA A 303 -2.23 -4.37 3.97
C ALA A 303 -3.71 -4.41 4.35
N ARG A 304 -4.57 -4.91 3.47
CA ARG A 304 -6.01 -5.05 3.74
C ARG A 304 -6.31 -6.05 4.85
N ALA A 305 -5.63 -7.20 4.86
CA ALA A 305 -5.76 -8.19 5.93
C ALA A 305 -5.41 -7.58 7.30
N PHE A 306 -4.36 -6.76 7.36
CA PHE A 306 -3.98 -6.05 8.58
C PHE A 306 -5.01 -5.01 9.00
N GLU A 307 -5.55 -4.22 8.06
CA GLU A 307 -6.65 -3.29 8.37
C GLU A 307 -7.89 -4.01 8.91
N MET A 308 -8.26 -5.13 8.30
CA MET A 308 -9.41 -5.93 8.72
C MET A 308 -9.24 -6.49 10.14
N SER A 309 -8.04 -6.93 10.52
CA SER A 309 -7.80 -7.48 11.85
C SER A 309 -7.97 -6.44 12.96
N LYS A 310 -7.81 -5.15 12.65
CA LYS A 310 -8.00 -4.03 13.58
C LYS A 310 -9.47 -3.60 13.74
N SER A 311 -10.41 -4.16 12.98
CA SER A 311 -11.83 -3.84 13.12
C SER A 311 -12.31 -4.05 14.57
N GLU A 312 -13.07 -3.11 15.12
CA GLU A 312 -13.65 -3.25 16.48
C GLU A 312 -14.77 -4.31 16.52
N VAL A 313 -15.29 -4.68 15.36
CA VAL A 313 -16.35 -5.68 15.20
C VAL A 313 -15.73 -6.97 14.68
N ALA A 314 -16.11 -8.08 15.31
CA ALA A 314 -15.80 -9.41 14.80
C ALA A 314 -16.81 -9.78 13.70
N THR A 315 -16.31 -10.16 12.54
CA THR A 315 -17.11 -10.49 11.36
C THR A 315 -16.72 -11.86 10.86
N SER A 316 -17.71 -12.65 10.43
CA SER A 316 -17.44 -13.97 9.86
C SER A 316 -16.64 -13.86 8.55
N ASP A 317 -15.73 -14.79 8.34
CA ASP A 317 -15.04 -14.93 7.07
C ASP A 317 -16.03 -15.35 5.97
N LEU A 318 -15.86 -14.84 4.75
CA LEU A 318 -16.80 -15.07 3.65
C LEU A 318 -16.65 -16.47 3.04
N PHE A 319 -15.45 -17.06 3.10
CA PHE A 319 -15.11 -18.27 2.34
C PHE A 319 -14.69 -19.45 3.22
N ILE A 320 -14.23 -19.22 4.45
CA ILE A 320 -13.82 -20.28 5.37
C ILE A 320 -14.83 -20.39 6.54
N PRO A 321 -15.68 -21.43 6.55
CA PRO A 321 -16.64 -21.63 7.63
C PRO A 321 -15.98 -21.72 9.01
N GLY A 322 -16.51 -20.96 9.98
CA GLY A 322 -16.01 -20.95 11.36
C GLY A 322 -14.77 -20.06 11.58
N MET A 323 -14.21 -19.45 10.53
CA MET A 323 -13.22 -18.39 10.66
C MET A 323 -13.93 -17.03 10.83
N SER A 324 -13.28 -16.10 11.53
CA SER A 324 -13.71 -14.71 11.71
C SER A 324 -12.51 -13.78 11.66
N TRP A 325 -12.78 -12.50 11.40
CA TRP A 325 -11.78 -11.43 11.39
C TRP A 325 -12.27 -10.23 12.20
N GLY A 326 -11.35 -9.32 12.54
CA GLY A 326 -11.59 -8.21 13.48
C GLY A 326 -11.30 -8.60 14.93
N LYS A 327 -11.20 -7.61 15.81
CA LYS A 327 -10.77 -7.77 17.22
C LYS A 327 -9.46 -8.53 17.38
N GLY A 328 -8.51 -8.30 16.47
CA GLY A 328 -7.23 -9.01 16.41
C GLY A 328 -7.29 -10.35 15.68
N MET A 329 -8.44 -10.79 15.15
CA MET A 329 -8.52 -11.96 14.28
C MET A 329 -8.29 -11.56 12.81
N TRP A 330 -7.59 -12.38 12.05
CA TRP A 330 -7.23 -12.11 10.67
C TRP A 330 -8.09 -12.90 9.68
N PRO A 331 -8.44 -12.30 8.53
CA PRO A 331 -9.29 -12.93 7.53
C PRO A 331 -8.57 -14.03 6.73
N SER A 332 -9.34 -14.84 6.01
CA SER A 332 -8.81 -15.71 4.97
C SER A 332 -8.29 -14.90 3.78
N TRP A 333 -7.31 -15.45 3.06
CA TRP A 333 -6.78 -14.80 1.87
C TRP A 333 -7.83 -14.66 0.75
N GLN A 334 -8.81 -15.56 0.70
CA GLN A 334 -9.94 -15.53 -0.22
C GLN A 334 -10.86 -14.35 0.08
N THR A 335 -11.22 -14.13 1.36
CA THR A 335 -12.02 -12.97 1.77
C THR A 335 -11.32 -11.67 1.41
N VAL A 336 -10.03 -11.57 1.71
CA VAL A 336 -9.22 -10.39 1.38
C VAL A 336 -9.16 -10.17 -0.13
N THR A 337 -8.97 -11.24 -0.89
CA THR A 337 -8.93 -11.18 -2.36
C THR A 337 -10.28 -10.70 -2.91
N TYR A 338 -11.39 -11.26 -2.45
CA TYR A 338 -12.71 -10.79 -2.87
C TYR A 338 -12.89 -9.30 -2.58
N MET A 339 -12.60 -8.86 -1.35
CA MET A 339 -12.77 -7.47 -0.93
C MET A 339 -11.90 -6.49 -1.71
N ILE A 340 -10.61 -6.80 -1.95
CA ILE A 340 -9.74 -5.93 -2.74
C ILE A 340 -10.32 -5.71 -4.14
N PHE A 341 -10.75 -6.79 -4.79
CA PHE A 341 -11.24 -6.71 -6.15
C PHE A 341 -12.58 -5.98 -6.23
N THR A 342 -13.53 -6.26 -5.34
CA THR A 342 -14.79 -5.49 -5.28
C THR A 342 -14.56 -4.02 -4.90
N ASP A 343 -13.57 -3.70 -4.08
CA ASP A 343 -13.18 -2.31 -3.78
C ASP A 343 -12.68 -1.60 -5.06
N PHE A 344 -11.92 -2.24 -5.94
CA PHE A 344 -11.56 -1.63 -7.23
C PHE A 344 -12.76 -1.53 -8.19
N ILE A 345 -13.55 -2.60 -8.31
CA ILE A 345 -14.64 -2.68 -9.29
C ILE A 345 -15.76 -1.71 -8.94
N TYR A 346 -16.14 -1.66 -7.67
CA TYR A 346 -17.34 -0.98 -7.19
C TYR A 346 -17.06 0.11 -6.15
N GLY A 347 -15.86 0.18 -5.58
CA GLY A 347 -15.54 1.13 -4.51
C GLY A 347 -16.20 0.80 -3.17
N SER A 348 -16.84 -0.36 -3.06
CA SER A 348 -17.68 -0.74 -1.93
C SER A 348 -17.98 -2.24 -1.93
N GLN A 349 -18.34 -2.75 -0.75
CA GLN A 349 -18.87 -4.11 -0.55
C GLN A 349 -20.41 -4.16 -0.54
N SER A 350 -21.08 -3.01 -0.60
CA SER A 350 -22.53 -2.85 -0.54
C SER A 350 -23.06 -2.09 -1.76
N LEU A 351 -24.26 -2.49 -2.22
CA LEU A 351 -24.94 -1.90 -3.38
C LEU A 351 -25.22 -0.40 -3.22
N GLU A 352 -25.59 0.03 -2.01
CA GLU A 352 -26.00 1.41 -1.72
C GLU A 352 -24.83 2.42 -1.81
N HIS A 353 -23.60 1.92 -1.74
CA HIS A 353 -22.39 2.72 -1.63
C HIS A 353 -21.42 2.55 -2.81
N ILE A 354 -21.89 2.03 -3.96
CA ILE A 354 -21.03 1.94 -5.15
C ILE A 354 -20.49 3.34 -5.50
N GLY A 355 -19.17 3.46 -5.53
CA GLY A 355 -18.48 4.73 -5.65
C GLY A 355 -18.31 5.16 -7.11
N LEU A 356 -18.54 6.43 -7.40
CA LEU A 356 -18.33 7.02 -8.73
C LEU A 356 -16.88 6.94 -9.23
N ARG A 357 -15.91 6.82 -8.31
CA ARG A 357 -14.49 6.66 -8.66
C ARG A 357 -14.06 5.21 -8.95
N SER A 358 -14.95 4.24 -8.74
CA SER A 358 -14.65 2.84 -9.08
C SER A 358 -14.65 2.60 -10.60
N ILE A 359 -14.18 1.44 -11.03
CA ILE A 359 -14.22 1.02 -12.45
C ILE A 359 -15.65 1.07 -13.00
N TYR A 360 -16.61 0.49 -12.26
CA TYR A 360 -18.02 0.57 -12.59
C TYR A 360 -18.54 2.00 -12.59
N GLY A 361 -18.18 2.79 -11.57
CA GLY A 361 -18.59 4.19 -11.45
C GLY A 361 -18.12 5.07 -12.60
N ALA A 362 -16.90 4.86 -13.09
CA ALA A 362 -16.35 5.57 -14.25
C ALA A 362 -17.12 5.21 -15.54
N ALA A 363 -17.32 3.91 -15.80
CA ALA A 363 -18.08 3.43 -16.96
C ALA A 363 -19.54 3.90 -16.93
N PHE A 364 -20.20 3.82 -15.76
CA PHE A 364 -21.56 4.31 -15.56
C PHE A 364 -21.68 5.81 -15.88
N GLN A 365 -20.77 6.64 -15.34
CA GLN A 365 -20.78 8.08 -15.59
C GLN A 365 -20.60 8.38 -17.08
N TYR A 366 -19.68 7.69 -17.76
CA TYR A 366 -19.48 7.88 -19.19
C TYR A 366 -20.73 7.51 -19.99
N GLY A 367 -21.30 6.32 -19.73
CA GLY A 367 -22.50 5.85 -20.40
C GLY A 367 -23.72 6.77 -20.19
N ASP A 368 -23.93 7.28 -18.97
CA ASP A 368 -25.02 8.22 -18.72
C ASP A 368 -24.80 9.57 -19.42
N LYS A 369 -23.60 10.13 -19.33
CA LYS A 369 -23.28 11.47 -19.89
C LYS A 369 -23.34 11.49 -21.41
N THR A 370 -22.82 10.45 -22.06
CA THR A 370 -22.73 10.40 -23.53
C THR A 370 -23.97 9.81 -24.20
N LEU A 371 -24.63 8.84 -23.57
CA LEU A 371 -25.71 8.07 -24.22
C LEU A 371 -27.11 8.41 -23.69
N ASN A 372 -27.19 9.07 -22.53
CA ASN A 372 -28.46 9.41 -21.87
C ASN A 372 -28.54 10.90 -21.49
N GLY A 373 -27.60 11.73 -21.97
CA GLY A 373 -27.60 13.18 -21.74
C GLY A 373 -27.44 13.57 -20.26
N GLY A 374 -26.77 12.74 -19.46
CA GLY A 374 -26.56 12.99 -18.04
C GLY A 374 -27.82 12.85 -17.19
N GLY A 375 -28.80 12.03 -17.62
CA GLY A 375 -30.10 11.91 -16.96
C GLY A 375 -30.03 11.48 -15.49
N TYR A 376 -29.02 10.70 -15.10
CA TYR A 376 -28.82 10.28 -13.71
C TYR A 376 -27.76 11.11 -13.00
N THR A 377 -26.65 11.40 -13.67
CA THR A 377 -25.53 12.20 -13.16
C THR A 377 -25.88 13.69 -13.02
N GLY A 378 -26.95 14.15 -13.65
CA GLY A 378 -27.46 15.52 -13.57
C GLY A 378 -26.68 16.54 -14.42
N SER A 379 -25.64 16.11 -15.12
CA SER A 379 -24.82 16.96 -15.98
C SER A 379 -24.07 16.12 -17.02
N CYS A 380 -23.89 16.64 -18.23
CA CYS A 380 -22.98 16.07 -19.22
C CYS A 380 -21.51 16.43 -18.97
N ASP A 381 -21.22 17.34 -18.02
CA ASP A 381 -19.84 17.69 -17.65
C ASP A 381 -19.18 16.51 -16.93
N GLN A 382 -18.00 16.08 -17.39
CA GLN A 382 -17.24 14.97 -16.79
C GLN A 382 -16.81 15.23 -15.34
N ALA A 383 -16.63 16.49 -14.95
CA ALA A 383 -16.20 16.87 -13.60
C ALA A 383 -17.37 16.98 -12.59
N ILE A 384 -18.62 16.93 -13.08
CA ILE A 384 -19.81 17.16 -12.26
C ILE A 384 -20.74 15.96 -12.36
N SER A 385 -20.91 15.24 -11.25
CA SER A 385 -21.88 14.16 -11.14
C SER A 385 -22.59 14.25 -9.80
N ASP A 386 -23.89 14.01 -9.80
CA ASP A 386 -24.66 13.75 -8.59
C ASP A 386 -24.09 12.52 -7.88
N PRO A 387 -23.62 12.64 -6.62
CA PRO A 387 -23.09 11.51 -5.86
C PRO A 387 -24.06 10.34 -5.70
N ASN A 388 -25.38 10.56 -5.79
CA ASN A 388 -26.40 9.53 -5.65
C ASN A 388 -26.90 8.97 -7.00
N SER A 389 -26.24 9.31 -8.11
CA SER A 389 -26.69 8.97 -9.47
C SER A 389 -26.80 7.47 -9.74
N ILE A 390 -25.90 6.64 -9.21
CA ILE A 390 -25.95 5.18 -9.35
C ILE A 390 -27.20 4.61 -8.66
N ASN A 391 -27.51 5.06 -7.44
CA ASN A 391 -28.70 4.60 -6.72
C ASN A 391 -29.99 5.00 -7.45
N LYS A 392 -30.07 6.23 -7.96
CA LYS A 392 -31.20 6.67 -8.81
C LYS A 392 -31.36 5.80 -10.05
N TYR A 393 -30.24 5.37 -10.65
CA TYR A 393 -30.26 4.47 -11.79
C TYR A 393 -30.82 3.09 -11.40
N PHE A 394 -30.37 2.52 -10.28
CA PHE A 394 -30.89 1.24 -9.78
C PHE A 394 -32.37 1.32 -9.39
N GLU A 395 -32.83 2.40 -8.78
CA GLU A 395 -34.25 2.67 -8.50
C GLU A 395 -35.09 2.77 -9.78
N ALA A 396 -34.56 3.43 -10.82
CA ALA A 396 -35.23 3.50 -12.10
C ALA A 396 -35.38 2.11 -12.73
N LEU A 397 -34.34 1.28 -12.68
CA LEU A 397 -34.39 -0.09 -13.19
C LEU A 397 -35.37 -0.98 -12.43
N SER A 398 -35.40 -0.89 -11.09
CA SER A 398 -36.36 -1.64 -10.27
C SER A 398 -37.80 -1.21 -10.54
N SER A 399 -38.01 0.02 -11.01
CA SER A 399 -39.30 0.57 -11.43
C SER A 399 -39.64 0.32 -12.92
N GLY A 400 -38.86 -0.52 -13.63
CA GLY A 400 -39.11 -0.86 -15.04
C GLY A 400 -38.47 0.10 -16.06
N GLY A 401 -37.53 0.94 -15.62
CA GLY A 401 -36.72 1.80 -16.47
C GLY A 401 -35.82 1.02 -17.44
N LYS A 402 -35.30 1.72 -18.46
CA LYS A 402 -34.40 1.13 -19.45
C LYS A 402 -32.96 1.11 -18.94
N ARG A 403 -32.21 0.06 -19.32
CA ARG A 403 -30.76 0.01 -19.07
C ARG A 403 -30.04 1.04 -19.95
N LEU A 404 -28.96 1.60 -19.42
CA LEU A 404 -28.01 2.38 -20.20
C LEU A 404 -27.30 1.46 -21.21
N ASP A 405 -26.86 1.99 -22.34
CA ASP A 405 -26.21 1.22 -23.41
C ASP A 405 -24.71 1.07 -23.15
N PHE A 406 -24.37 0.41 -22.04
CA PHE A 406 -23.02 -0.03 -21.73
C PHE A 406 -22.97 -1.41 -21.07
N THR A 407 -21.83 -2.08 -21.11
CA THR A 407 -21.60 -3.34 -20.40
C THR A 407 -20.16 -3.38 -19.90
N LEU A 408 -19.99 -3.58 -18.59
CA LEU A 408 -18.70 -3.82 -17.96
C LEU A 408 -18.49 -5.33 -17.82
N TYR A 409 -17.38 -5.84 -18.35
CA TYR A 409 -17.02 -7.25 -18.25
C TYR A 409 -16.04 -7.46 -17.09
N VAL A 410 -16.38 -8.38 -16.19
CA VAL A 410 -15.59 -8.72 -15.00
C VAL A 410 -15.31 -10.23 -14.96
N PRO A 411 -14.32 -10.70 -14.18
CA PRO A 411 -14.12 -12.13 -14.00
C PRO A 411 -15.29 -12.79 -13.27
N ASP A 412 -15.41 -14.11 -13.43
CA ASP A 412 -16.36 -14.94 -12.70
C ASP A 412 -16.29 -14.70 -11.18
N GLY A 413 -17.47 -14.60 -10.55
CA GLY A 413 -17.62 -14.37 -9.11
C GLY A 413 -17.66 -12.89 -8.69
N TYR A 414 -17.51 -11.95 -9.64
CA TYR A 414 -17.52 -10.50 -9.37
C TYR A 414 -18.73 -9.76 -9.97
N GLY A 415 -19.67 -10.43 -10.61
CA GLY A 415 -20.87 -9.83 -11.22
C GLY A 415 -22.00 -9.51 -10.24
N CYS A 416 -21.82 -9.83 -8.96
CA CYS A 416 -22.80 -9.59 -7.90
C CYS A 416 -22.16 -8.92 -6.68
N LEU A 417 -22.93 -8.08 -5.99
CA LEU A 417 -22.66 -7.66 -4.60
C LEU A 417 -23.83 -8.10 -3.74
N GLU A 418 -23.56 -8.60 -2.53
CA GLU A 418 -24.61 -9.03 -1.59
C GLU A 418 -25.59 -10.06 -2.20
N ASN A 419 -25.09 -10.91 -3.11
CA ASN A 419 -25.87 -11.87 -3.92
C ASN A 419 -26.89 -11.23 -4.88
N VAL A 420 -26.77 -9.94 -5.17
CA VAL A 420 -27.59 -9.21 -6.15
C VAL A 420 -26.75 -8.90 -7.38
N LYS A 421 -27.29 -9.23 -8.55
CA LYS A 421 -26.65 -8.92 -9.83
C LYS A 421 -26.57 -7.41 -10.03
N ILE A 422 -25.38 -6.92 -10.38
CA ILE A 422 -25.18 -5.51 -10.69
C ILE A 422 -25.68 -5.24 -12.10
N ALA A 423 -26.42 -4.15 -12.28
CA ALA A 423 -26.89 -3.76 -13.60
C ALA A 423 -25.67 -3.47 -14.50
N ASN A 424 -25.77 -3.85 -15.78
CA ASN A 424 -24.75 -3.57 -16.80
C ASN A 424 -23.38 -4.21 -16.51
N VAL A 425 -23.33 -5.24 -15.69
CA VAL A 425 -22.14 -6.08 -15.46
C VAL A 425 -22.38 -7.48 -16.00
N GLU A 426 -21.40 -8.02 -16.73
CA GLU A 426 -21.39 -9.41 -17.21
C GLU A 426 -20.09 -10.10 -16.77
N GLU A 427 -20.23 -11.31 -16.24
CA GLU A 427 -19.09 -12.17 -15.93
C GLU A 427 -18.62 -12.88 -17.21
N THR A 428 -17.31 -13.01 -17.37
CA THR A 428 -16.72 -13.71 -18.52
C THR A 428 -15.34 -14.28 -18.20
N ASP A 429 -15.01 -15.36 -18.89
CA ASP A 429 -13.70 -16.01 -18.91
C ASP A 429 -12.87 -15.66 -20.16
N ASP A 430 -13.39 -14.81 -21.07
CA ASP A 430 -12.70 -14.37 -22.27
C ASP A 430 -11.63 -13.31 -21.93
N PRO A 431 -10.31 -13.63 -22.01
CA PRO A 431 -9.26 -12.69 -21.63
C PRO A 431 -9.23 -11.42 -22.49
N GLY A 432 -9.87 -11.44 -23.67
CA GLY A 432 -10.05 -10.26 -24.52
C GLY A 432 -11.16 -9.32 -24.07
N LYS A 433 -12.06 -9.78 -23.19
CA LYS A 433 -13.18 -8.99 -22.65
C LYS A 433 -13.05 -8.66 -21.18
N VAL A 434 -12.45 -9.53 -20.37
CA VAL A 434 -12.30 -9.25 -18.93
C VAL A 434 -11.65 -7.87 -18.74
N TRP A 435 -12.21 -7.07 -17.83
CA TRP A 435 -11.76 -5.70 -17.54
C TRP A 435 -11.93 -4.71 -18.71
N THR A 436 -13.00 -4.86 -19.49
CA THR A 436 -13.37 -3.89 -20.53
C THR A 436 -14.77 -3.33 -20.30
N ALA A 437 -14.99 -2.09 -20.74
CA ALA A 437 -16.32 -1.49 -20.78
C ALA A 437 -16.70 -1.20 -22.23
N HIS A 438 -17.80 -1.79 -22.68
CA HIS A 438 -18.32 -1.64 -24.04
C HIS A 438 -19.49 -0.65 -24.04
N PHE A 439 -19.47 0.31 -24.95
CA PHE A 439 -20.50 1.34 -25.11
C PHE A 439 -21.10 1.31 -26.51
N CYS A 440 -22.31 1.85 -26.68
CA CYS A 440 -22.98 1.99 -27.99
C CYS A 440 -23.12 0.65 -28.75
N GLY A 441 -23.49 -0.44 -28.07
CA GLY A 441 -23.49 -1.78 -28.66
C GLY A 441 -22.10 -2.30 -29.08
N GLY A 442 -21.03 -1.86 -28.40
CA GLY A 442 -19.65 -2.32 -28.62
C GLY A 442 -18.87 -1.53 -29.69
N LYS A 443 -19.35 -0.36 -30.10
CA LYS A 443 -18.62 0.52 -31.03
C LYS A 443 -17.45 1.24 -30.38
N GLU A 444 -17.55 1.46 -29.08
CA GLU A 444 -16.48 2.03 -28.27
C GLU A 444 -16.18 1.05 -27.14
N VAL A 445 -14.90 0.80 -26.90
CA VAL A 445 -14.39 -0.11 -25.88
C VAL A 445 -13.32 0.62 -25.09
N TRP A 446 -13.49 0.62 -23.77
CA TRP A 446 -12.48 1.06 -22.82
C TRP A 446 -11.79 -0.14 -22.19
#